data_AF-A0A938SFR6-F1
#
_entry.id   AF-A0A938SFR6-F1
#
_cell.length_a   1.000
_cell.length_b   1.000
_cell.length_c   1.000
_cell.angle_alpha   90.00
_cell.angle_beta   90.00
_cell.angle_gamma   90.00
#
_symmetry.space_group_name_H-M   'P 1'
#
loop_
_entity.id
_entity.type
_entity.pdbx_description
1 polymer ?
#
loop_
_entity_poly.entity_id
_entity_poly.type
_entity_poly.pdbx_seq_one_letter_code
_entity_poly.pdbx_strand_id
1 'polypeptide(L)'
;MEAEKCDVLPDLSEPLGRFRQRLREMVETCRQKRVRLIFVSSVTFYRKDLPPEDRDIVWGGKLADGRYLTERGLREGFDLFNQALKEVAEEMNVEFVDLSPLNEQPKLFYDGSHFNVEGARQVADIVADHFLARRSGNRW
;
A
#
# COMPACT_ATOMS: atom_id res chain seq x y z
N MET A 1 -17.63 -1.78 26.73
CA MET A 1 -16.22 -1.79 27.17
C MET A 1 -15.42 -1.53 25.91
N GLU A 2 -14.73 -0.40 25.80
CA GLU A 2 -13.87 -0.12 24.65
C GLU A 2 -12.63 -1.01 24.73
N ALA A 3 -12.21 -1.59 23.60
CA ALA A 3 -11.00 -2.39 23.55
C ALA A 3 -9.77 -1.49 23.70
N GLU A 4 -8.73 -1.98 24.37
CA GLU A 4 -7.47 -1.26 24.56
C GLU A 4 -6.80 -1.00 23.19
N LYS A 5 -6.38 0.26 22.97
CA LYS A 5 -5.66 0.68 21.76
C LYS A 5 -4.15 0.78 22.02
N CYS A 6 -3.32 0.44 21.04
CA CYS A 6 -1.86 0.56 21.12
C CYS A 6 -1.21 0.97 19.79
N ASP A 7 -0.02 1.57 19.85
CA ASP A 7 0.79 1.89 18.66
C ASP A 7 1.76 0.75 18.31
N VAL A 8 1.90 -0.24 19.19
CA VAL A 8 2.96 -1.26 19.09
C VAL A 8 2.55 -2.32 18.09
N LEU A 9 3.23 -2.32 16.94
CA LEU A 9 3.13 -3.37 15.94
C LEU A 9 3.60 -4.72 16.52
N PRO A 10 2.98 -5.84 16.11
CA PRO A 10 3.57 -7.15 16.34
C PRO A 10 4.90 -7.28 15.58
N ASP A 11 5.69 -8.31 15.88
CA ASP A 11 6.88 -8.60 15.07
C ASP A 11 6.45 -8.92 13.62
N LEU A 12 6.78 -8.01 12.71
CA LEU A 12 6.47 -8.13 11.28
C LEU A 12 7.61 -8.76 10.48
N SER A 13 8.73 -9.17 11.11
CA SER A 13 9.91 -9.67 10.42
C SER A 13 9.59 -10.87 9.51
N GLU A 14 8.88 -11.86 10.03
CA GLU A 14 8.50 -13.06 9.27
C GLU A 14 7.45 -12.74 8.18
N PRO A 15 6.33 -12.03 8.45
CA PRO A 15 5.39 -11.59 7.41
C PRO A 15 6.04 -10.79 6.28
N LEU A 16 6.91 -9.83 6.61
CA LEU A 16 7.61 -8.99 5.64
C LEU A 16 8.65 -9.80 4.85
N GLY A 17 9.31 -10.78 5.47
CA GLY A 17 10.20 -11.71 4.78
C GLY A 17 9.46 -12.53 3.71
N ARG A 18 8.31 -13.12 4.09
CA ARG A 18 7.44 -13.85 3.15
C ARG A 18 6.88 -12.96 2.04
N PHE A 19 6.50 -11.73 2.37
CA PHE A 19 6.01 -10.77 1.39
C PHE A 19 7.08 -10.46 0.34
N ARG A 20 8.30 -10.13 0.74
CA ARG A 20 9.42 -9.91 -0.19
C ARG A 20 9.72 -11.14 -1.05
N GLN A 21 9.70 -12.34 -0.46
CA GLN A 21 9.88 -13.58 -1.22
C GLN A 21 8.81 -13.71 -2.33
N ARG A 22 7.53 -13.53 -1.99
CA ARG A 22 6.44 -13.62 -2.97
C ARG A 22 6.55 -12.58 -4.07
N LEU A 23 6.97 -11.35 -3.73
CA LEU A 23 7.21 -10.32 -4.75
C LEU A 23 8.29 -10.76 -5.74
N ARG A 24 9.42 -11.30 -5.27
CA ARG A 24 10.46 -11.82 -6.17
C ARG A 24 9.96 -12.96 -7.05
N GLU A 25 9.16 -13.89 -6.49
CA GLU A 25 8.54 -14.98 -7.25
C GLU A 25 7.58 -14.45 -8.35
N MET A 26 6.81 -13.39 -8.07
CA MET A 26 5.96 -12.73 -9.06
C MET A 26 6.78 -12.11 -10.19
N VAL A 27 7.90 -11.47 -9.87
CA VAL A 27 8.81 -10.88 -10.88
C VAL A 27 9.35 -11.97 -11.80
N GLU A 28 9.90 -13.05 -11.24
CA GLU A 28 10.46 -14.14 -12.04
C GLU A 28 9.41 -14.83 -12.90
N THR A 29 8.20 -15.03 -12.36
CA THR A 29 7.07 -15.58 -13.13
C THR A 29 6.71 -14.68 -14.32
N CYS A 30 6.64 -13.36 -14.11
CA CYS A 30 6.33 -12.41 -15.20
C CYS A 30 7.44 -12.38 -16.25
N ARG A 31 8.72 -12.39 -15.84
CA ARG A 31 9.87 -12.46 -16.75
C ARG A 31 9.84 -13.70 -17.63
N GLN A 32 9.63 -14.86 -17.04
CA GLN A 32 9.53 -16.13 -17.77
C GLN A 32 8.40 -16.10 -18.80
N LYS A 33 7.29 -15.44 -18.48
CA LYS A 33 6.13 -15.28 -19.36
C LYS A 33 6.22 -14.07 -20.30
N ARG A 34 7.32 -13.30 -20.27
CA ARG A 34 7.50 -12.05 -21.03
C ARG A 34 6.38 -11.04 -20.80
N VAL A 35 5.88 -10.97 -19.57
CA VAL A 35 4.88 -9.99 -19.13
C VAL A 35 5.59 -8.83 -18.46
N ARG A 36 5.26 -7.60 -18.87
CA ARG A 36 5.71 -6.37 -18.19
C ARG A 36 5.00 -6.27 -16.85
N LEU A 37 5.77 -6.34 -15.76
CA LEU A 37 5.29 -6.16 -14.40
C LEU A 37 5.59 -4.74 -13.91
N ILE A 38 4.62 -4.14 -13.24
CA ILE A 38 4.75 -2.85 -12.56
C ILE A 38 4.19 -3.04 -11.16
N PHE A 39 4.97 -2.70 -10.15
CA PHE A 39 4.49 -2.61 -8.78
C PHE A 39 3.91 -1.22 -8.52
N VAL A 40 2.85 -1.18 -7.73
CA VAL A 40 2.12 0.04 -7.37
C VAL A 40 1.99 0.05 -5.85
N SER A 41 2.38 1.13 -5.19
CA SER A 41 2.27 1.21 -3.73
C SER A 41 0.80 1.22 -3.28
N SER A 42 0.54 0.67 -2.09
CA SER A 42 -0.77 0.82 -1.45
C SER A 42 -0.91 2.22 -0.83
N VAL A 43 -2.14 2.68 -0.66
CA VAL A 43 -2.46 4.00 -0.07
C VAL A 43 -3.40 3.79 1.09
N THR A 44 -3.27 4.61 2.13
CA THR A 44 -4.25 4.70 3.21
C THR A 44 -4.46 6.16 3.61
N PHE A 45 -5.65 6.48 4.12
CA PHE A 45 -5.88 7.79 4.73
C PHE A 45 -5.48 7.84 6.21
N TYR A 46 -5.03 6.72 6.81
CA TYR A 46 -4.58 6.69 8.21
C TYR A 46 -3.51 7.77 8.45
N ARG A 47 -3.86 8.72 9.30
CA ARG A 47 -3.05 9.87 9.71
C ARG A 47 -3.12 10.04 11.22
N LYS A 48 -2.08 10.64 11.79
CA LYS A 48 -1.96 10.87 13.25
C LYS A 48 -3.08 11.78 13.77
N ASP A 49 -3.57 12.69 12.94
CA ASP A 49 -4.55 13.71 13.31
C ASP A 49 -5.92 13.46 12.66
N LEU A 50 -6.38 12.20 12.72
CA LEU A 50 -7.67 11.83 12.18
C LEU A 50 -8.81 12.48 13.01
N PRO A 51 -9.67 13.30 12.39
CA PRO A 51 -10.81 13.90 13.08
C PRO A 51 -11.67 12.81 13.71
N PRO A 52 -12.26 13.04 14.89
CA PRO A 52 -13.09 12.05 15.57
C PRO A 52 -14.16 11.42 14.66
N GLU A 53 -14.77 12.23 13.78
CA GLU A 53 -15.77 11.82 12.79
C GLU A 53 -15.25 10.84 11.73
N ASP A 54 -13.95 10.86 11.43
CA ASP A 54 -13.32 9.96 10.47
C ASP A 54 -12.76 8.69 11.16
N ARG A 55 -12.76 8.61 12.50
CA ARG A 55 -12.24 7.42 13.22
C ARG A 55 -13.19 6.22 13.10
N ASP A 56 -14.48 6.48 12.92
CA ASP A 56 -15.49 5.43 12.83
C ASP A 56 -15.42 4.63 11.51
N ILE A 57 -14.73 5.16 10.49
CA ILE A 57 -14.50 4.49 9.19
C ILE A 57 -13.16 3.72 9.14
N VAL A 58 -12.35 3.77 10.20
CA VAL A 58 -11.10 3.00 10.31
C VAL A 58 -11.44 1.55 10.62
N TRP A 59 -11.26 0.68 9.63
CA TRP A 59 -11.49 -0.76 9.78
C TRP A 59 -10.15 -1.48 10.00
N GLY A 60 -10.06 -2.27 11.08
CA GLY A 60 -8.99 -3.26 11.26
C GLY A 60 -8.22 -3.09 12.55
N GLY A 61 -6.96 -3.53 12.56
CA GLY A 61 -6.02 -3.32 13.67
C GLY A 61 -6.14 -4.28 14.84
N LYS A 62 -7.12 -5.20 14.87
CA LYS A 62 -7.23 -6.19 15.96
C LYS A 62 -5.99 -7.09 16.00
N LEU A 63 -5.33 -7.10 17.15
CA LEU A 63 -4.20 -7.97 17.48
C LEU A 63 -4.69 -9.29 18.10
N ALA A 64 -3.81 -10.29 18.11
CA ALA A 64 -4.12 -11.63 18.63
C ALA A 64 -4.48 -11.63 20.13
N ASP A 65 -3.95 -10.66 20.88
CA ASP A 65 -4.22 -10.48 22.32
C ASP A 65 -5.51 -9.67 22.59
N GLY A 66 -6.24 -9.28 21.54
CA GLY A 66 -7.50 -8.55 21.65
C GLY A 66 -7.36 -7.03 21.69
N ARG A 67 -6.13 -6.48 21.74
CA ARG A 67 -5.88 -5.04 21.57
C ARG A 67 -6.10 -4.62 20.12
N TYR A 68 -6.21 -3.31 19.90
CA TYR A 68 -6.36 -2.73 18.56
C TYR A 68 -5.22 -1.75 18.27
N LEU A 69 -4.65 -1.82 17.08
CA LEU A 69 -3.73 -0.79 16.61
C LEU A 69 -4.47 0.54 16.46
N THR A 70 -3.80 1.63 16.86
CA THR A 70 -4.22 2.98 16.50
C THR A 70 -4.03 3.22 14.99
N GLU A 71 -4.58 4.31 14.52
CA GLU A 71 -4.40 4.84 13.16
C GLU A 71 -2.91 5.05 12.85
N ARG A 72 -2.13 5.47 13.86
CA ARG A 72 -0.68 5.56 13.76
C ARG A 72 -0.02 4.19 13.57
N GLY A 73 -0.38 3.21 14.40
CA GLY A 73 0.18 1.85 14.27
C GLY A 73 -0.18 1.21 12.93
N LEU A 74 -1.42 1.40 12.47
CA LEU A 74 -1.86 0.95 11.14
C LEU A 74 -1.06 1.63 10.03
N ARG A 75 -0.87 2.94 10.08
CA ARG A 75 -0.05 3.68 9.11
C ARG A 75 1.38 3.17 9.07
N GLU A 76 2.00 2.98 10.23
CA GLU A 76 3.37 2.45 10.32
C GLU A 76 3.49 1.06 9.69
N GLY A 77 2.51 0.18 9.93
CA GLY A 77 2.43 -1.12 9.26
C GLY A 77 2.35 -1.00 7.74
N PHE A 78 1.47 -0.14 7.22
CA PHE A 78 1.35 0.13 5.78
C PHE A 78 2.66 0.63 5.17
N ASP A 79 3.33 1.57 5.83
CA ASP A 79 4.59 2.15 5.37
C ASP A 79 5.69 1.08 5.29
N LEU A 80 5.77 0.14 6.24
CA LEU A 80 6.72 -0.96 6.21
C LEU A 80 6.52 -1.90 5.01
N PHE A 81 5.26 -2.22 4.66
CA PHE A 81 4.97 -3.05 3.49
C PHE A 81 5.22 -2.32 2.17
N ASN A 82 4.87 -1.03 2.07
CA ASN A 82 5.18 -0.21 0.90
C ASN A 82 6.69 -0.06 0.69
N GLN A 83 7.45 0.13 1.77
CA GLN A 83 8.90 0.19 1.73
C GLN A 83 9.49 -1.15 1.25
N ALA A 84 9.00 -2.27 1.77
CA ALA A 84 9.41 -3.60 1.29
C ALA A 84 9.11 -3.83 -0.19
N LEU A 85 7.96 -3.35 -0.68
CA LEU A 85 7.59 -3.41 -2.10
C LEU A 85 8.55 -2.60 -2.98
N LYS A 86 8.86 -1.38 -2.56
CA LYS A 86 9.80 -0.48 -3.26
C LYS A 86 11.22 -1.06 -3.29
N GLU A 87 11.71 -1.59 -2.17
CA GLU A 87 13.02 -2.24 -2.09
C GLU A 87 13.14 -3.41 -3.08
N VAL A 88 12.11 -4.27 -3.15
CA VAL A 88 12.13 -5.39 -4.11
C VAL A 88 12.03 -4.89 -5.55
N ALA A 89 11.25 -3.84 -5.82
CA ALA A 89 11.23 -3.22 -7.16
C ALA A 89 12.62 -2.73 -7.57
N GLU A 90 13.33 -2.03 -6.68
CA GLU A 90 14.69 -1.53 -6.93
C GLU A 90 15.70 -2.68 -7.09
N GLU A 91 15.72 -3.64 -6.15
CA GLU A 91 16.59 -4.83 -6.17
C GLU A 91 16.44 -5.61 -7.48
N MET A 92 15.19 -5.82 -7.90
CA MET A 92 14.87 -6.63 -9.06
C MET A 92 14.79 -5.82 -10.36
N ASN A 93 15.05 -4.50 -10.35
CA ASN A 93 14.91 -3.62 -11.50
C ASN A 93 13.52 -3.75 -12.19
N VAL A 94 12.47 -3.59 -11.38
CA VAL A 94 11.06 -3.60 -11.78
C VAL A 94 10.50 -2.21 -11.62
N GLU A 95 9.60 -1.82 -12.52
CA GLU A 95 8.98 -0.52 -12.46
C GLU A 95 8.11 -0.38 -11.20
N PHE A 96 8.17 0.81 -10.59
CA PHE A 96 7.41 1.15 -9.40
C PHE A 96 6.64 2.45 -9.61
N VAL A 97 5.35 2.43 -9.29
CA VAL A 97 4.47 3.60 -9.25
C VAL A 97 4.16 3.91 -7.79
N ASP A 98 4.61 5.09 -7.35
CA ASP A 98 4.35 5.58 -6.01
C ASP A 98 3.02 6.34 -5.96
N LEU A 99 2.06 5.78 -5.23
CA LEU A 99 0.77 6.42 -4.94
C LEU A 99 0.78 7.18 -3.60
N SER A 100 1.91 7.29 -2.92
CA SER A 100 2.02 8.05 -1.67
C SER A 100 1.52 9.50 -1.72
N PRO A 101 1.53 10.23 -2.87
CA PRO A 101 0.90 11.55 -2.94
C PRO A 101 -0.63 11.55 -2.72
N LEU A 102 -1.28 10.40 -2.85
CA LEU A 102 -2.72 10.24 -2.57
C LEU A 102 -3.01 9.94 -1.09
N ASN A 103 -1.96 9.72 -0.28
CA ASN A 103 -2.14 9.51 1.16
C ASN A 103 -2.84 10.71 1.80
N GLU A 104 -3.56 10.43 2.89
CA GLU A 104 -4.16 11.47 3.74
C GLU A 104 -5.24 12.33 3.04
N GLN A 105 -5.77 11.86 1.91
CA GLN A 105 -6.89 12.47 1.20
C GLN A 105 -8.20 11.68 1.46
N PRO A 106 -8.88 11.87 2.61
CA PRO A 106 -10.03 11.04 3.01
C PRO A 106 -11.17 11.06 2.00
N LYS A 107 -11.35 12.18 1.28
CA LYS A 107 -12.33 12.33 0.19
C LYS A 107 -12.19 11.33 -0.96
N LEU A 108 -11.06 10.63 -1.07
CA LEU A 108 -10.79 9.66 -2.13
C LEU A 108 -11.22 8.24 -1.75
N PHE A 109 -11.71 8.01 -0.55
CA PHE A 109 -11.98 6.68 -0.02
C PHE A 109 -13.45 6.47 0.34
N TYR A 110 -13.90 5.21 0.30
CA TYR A 110 -15.13 4.76 0.95
C TYR A 110 -14.88 4.42 2.43
N ASP A 111 -13.71 3.85 2.73
CA ASP A 111 -13.28 3.40 4.06
C ASP A 111 -11.76 3.55 4.23
N GLY A 112 -11.19 3.08 5.35
CA GLY A 112 -9.75 3.08 5.68
C GLY A 112 -8.75 2.75 4.57
N SER A 113 -9.19 2.05 3.53
CA SER A 113 -8.34 1.37 2.54
C SER A 113 -8.88 1.34 1.11
N HIS A 114 -10.19 1.44 0.88
CA HIS A 114 -10.79 1.29 -0.44
C HIS A 114 -11.11 2.65 -1.07
N PHE A 115 -10.63 2.87 -2.29
CA PHE A 115 -10.95 4.08 -3.04
C PHE A 115 -12.42 4.16 -3.43
N ASN A 116 -12.96 5.37 -3.40
CA ASN A 116 -14.21 5.69 -4.09
C ASN A 116 -13.98 5.95 -5.57
N VAL A 117 -15.04 6.30 -6.31
CA VAL A 117 -14.94 6.56 -7.77
C VAL A 117 -13.90 7.62 -8.11
N GLU A 118 -13.78 8.67 -7.29
CA GLU A 118 -12.80 9.73 -7.52
C GLU A 118 -11.38 9.27 -7.21
N GLY A 119 -11.16 8.55 -6.10
CA GLY A 119 -9.86 7.96 -5.79
C GLY A 119 -9.40 6.98 -6.86
N ALA A 120 -10.30 6.11 -7.34
CA ALA A 120 -10.01 5.17 -8.40
C ALA A 120 -9.64 5.87 -9.73
N ARG A 121 -10.30 7.00 -10.05
CA ARG A 121 -9.95 7.81 -11.22
C ARG A 121 -8.54 8.39 -11.10
N GLN A 122 -8.18 8.97 -9.94
CA GLN A 122 -6.84 9.53 -9.75
C GLN A 122 -5.73 8.47 -9.83
N VAL A 123 -5.97 7.28 -9.28
CA VAL A 123 -5.03 6.16 -9.45
C VAL A 123 -4.91 5.76 -10.93
N ALA A 124 -6.03 5.70 -11.64
CA ALA A 124 -6.02 5.37 -13.07
C ALA A 124 -5.21 6.38 -13.88
N ASP A 125 -5.35 7.69 -13.59
CA ASP A 125 -4.59 8.75 -14.26
C ASP A 125 -3.08 8.61 -14.01
N ILE A 126 -2.66 8.42 -12.75
CA ILE A 126 -1.24 8.24 -12.39
C ILE A 126 -0.63 7.01 -13.10
N VAL A 127 -1.36 5.89 -13.10
CA VAL A 127 -0.90 4.65 -13.74
C VAL A 127 -0.86 4.80 -15.26
N ALA A 128 -1.87 5.44 -15.85
CA ALA A 128 -1.91 5.71 -17.29
C ALA A 128 -0.75 6.60 -17.74
N ASP A 129 -0.45 7.66 -17.00
CA ASP A 129 0.68 8.56 -17.27
C ASP A 129 2.01 7.80 -17.24
N HIS A 130 2.19 6.90 -16.26
CA HIS A 130 3.37 6.04 -16.19
C HIS A 130 3.51 5.12 -17.42
N PHE A 131 2.40 4.56 -17.91
CA PHE A 131 2.39 3.78 -19.15
C PHE A 131 2.73 4.63 -20.38
N LEU A 132 2.15 5.82 -20.49
CA LEU A 132 2.33 6.72 -21.64
C LEU A 132 3.75 7.27 -21.72
N ALA A 133 4.34 7.69 -20.60
CA ALA A 133 5.71 8.19 -20.53
C ALA A 133 6.75 7.16 -21.02
N ARG A 134 6.43 5.86 -20.90
CA ARG A 134 7.32 4.75 -21.27
C ARG A 134 6.98 4.06 -22.60
N ARG A 135 5.91 4.47 -23.30
CA ARG A 135 5.62 3.99 -24.68
C ARG A 135 6.62 4.49 -25.72
N SER A 136 7.37 5.55 -25.41
CA SER A 136 8.32 6.19 -26.33
C SER A 136 9.62 5.40 -26.57
N GLY A 137 9.86 4.31 -25.83
CA GLY A 137 11.18 3.65 -25.76
C GLY A 137 11.32 2.29 -26.45
N ASN A 138 10.26 1.50 -26.63
CA ASN A 138 10.35 0.19 -27.28
C ASN A 138 8.99 -0.21 -27.87
N ARG A 139 8.96 -0.43 -29.19
CA ARG A 139 7.89 -1.20 -29.84
C ARG A 139 8.15 -2.67 -29.51
N TRP A 140 7.11 -3.31 -28.96
CA TRP A 140 7.09 -4.71 -28.51
C TRP A 140 7.66 -5.69 -29.52
#